data_AF-A0A933HV22-F1
#
_entry.id   AF-A0A933HV22-F1
#
_cell.length_a   1.000
_cell.length_b   1.000
_cell.length_c   1.000
_cell.angle_alpha   90.00
_cell.angle_beta   90.00
_cell.angle_gamma   90.00
#
_symmetry.space_group_name_H-M   'P 1'
#
loop_
_entity.id
_entity.type
_entity.pdbx_description
1 polymer ?
#
loop_
_entity_poly.entity_id
_entity_poly.type
_entity_poly.pdbx_seq_one_letter_code
_entity_poly.pdbx_strand_id
1 'polypeptide(L)'
;MSAWDNPAEMLARAQAARAQGDRDLAYQLYARASELNPQDAHAWQGRAETATNSDEALVSYAYAAALTPEDQPLARTLDASIAHRITDSAKGDVPLLLALGQELAEVGLTERAGPFFQRAADLDRSSTDALVWLAGLEQDKEKQTDYLNRALATNPRDARARAGLLAVRPPSSPPPAAVQTSSASRLAASTAASSVIANASTAERAQNQAAAANASSQLEPSMERLRRLRASMPTEPPSRPAPAPVAQMQASAPTNDKWLRIVLLVLLGLVVVFAFAGIFLLLNK
;
A
#
# COMPACT_ATOMS: atom_id res chain seq x y z
N MET A 1 -18.62 -3.53 30.27
CA MET A 1 -17.86 -3.18 29.07
C MET A 1 -18.17 -1.73 28.77
N SER A 2 -17.16 -0.88 28.63
CA SER A 2 -17.37 0.53 28.27
C SER A 2 -17.92 0.58 26.84
N ALA A 3 -18.71 1.61 26.51
CA ALA A 3 -19.13 1.85 25.12
C ALA A 3 -17.93 1.94 24.15
N TRP A 4 -16.73 2.22 24.68
CA TRP A 4 -15.46 2.32 23.94
C TRP A 4 -14.73 0.99 23.70
N ASP A 5 -15.28 -0.14 24.16
CA ASP A 5 -14.67 -1.48 24.03
C ASP A 5 -15.40 -2.36 23.00
N ASN A 6 -16.48 -1.88 22.38
CA ASN A 6 -17.26 -2.64 21.40
C ASN A 6 -16.95 -2.15 19.97
N PRO A 7 -16.27 -2.96 19.12
CA PRO A 7 -15.87 -2.54 17.78
C PRO A 7 -17.08 -2.22 16.88
N ALA A 8 -18.18 -2.99 16.98
CA ALA A 8 -19.37 -2.75 16.18
C ALA A 8 -20.06 -1.43 16.55
N GLU A 9 -20.06 -1.08 17.84
CA GLU A 9 -20.59 0.19 18.31
C GLU A 9 -19.72 1.38 17.85
N MET A 10 -18.39 1.25 17.92
CA MET A 10 -17.46 2.26 17.38
C MET A 10 -17.67 2.47 15.89
N LEU A 11 -17.81 1.40 15.11
CA LEU A 11 -18.05 1.47 13.67
C LEU A 11 -19.37 2.19 13.36
N ALA A 12 -20.46 1.85 14.05
CA ALA A 12 -21.77 2.47 13.84
C ALA A 12 -21.75 3.97 14.18
N ARG A 13 -21.09 4.35 15.29
CA ARG A 13 -20.91 5.76 15.66
C ARG A 13 -20.01 6.50 14.66
N ALA A 14 -18.97 5.85 14.14
CA ALA A 14 -18.08 6.44 13.13
C ALA A 14 -18.86 6.78 11.84
N GLN A 15 -19.70 5.85 11.38
CA GLN A 15 -20.58 6.06 10.22
C GLN A 15 -21.56 7.20 10.46
N ALA A 16 -22.16 7.29 11.66
CA ALA A 16 -23.06 8.37 12.02
C ALA A 16 -22.35 9.74 12.04
N ALA A 17 -21.17 9.83 12.66
CA ALA A 17 -20.36 11.05 12.69
C ALA A 17 -19.98 11.49 11.27
N ARG A 18 -19.56 10.54 10.42
CA ARG A 18 -19.25 10.81 9.02
C ARG A 18 -20.46 11.33 8.25
N ALA A 19 -21.64 10.74 8.44
CA ALA A 19 -22.87 11.18 7.80
C ALA A 19 -23.30 12.60 8.24
N GLN A 20 -22.93 12.99 9.46
CA GLN A 20 -23.14 14.35 10.00
C GLN A 20 -22.06 15.35 9.54
N GLY A 21 -21.02 14.88 8.84
CA GLY A 21 -19.90 15.70 8.41
C GLY A 21 -18.81 15.91 9.47
N ASP A 22 -18.94 15.30 10.65
CA ASP A 22 -17.93 15.32 11.70
C ASP A 22 -16.81 14.33 11.38
N ARG A 23 -15.92 14.76 10.48
CA ARG A 23 -14.85 13.93 9.92
C ARG A 23 -13.79 13.56 10.98
N ASP A 24 -13.49 14.46 11.91
CA ASP A 24 -12.46 14.24 12.93
C ASP A 24 -12.93 13.20 13.96
N LEU A 25 -14.19 13.31 14.41
CA LEU A 25 -14.79 12.31 15.28
C LEU A 25 -14.93 10.96 14.55
N ALA A 26 -15.38 10.99 13.29
CA ALA A 26 -15.48 9.77 12.49
C ALA A 26 -14.12 9.06 12.37
N TYR A 27 -13.05 9.80 12.10
CA TYR A 27 -11.70 9.27 12.04
C TYR A 27 -11.28 8.61 13.37
N GLN A 28 -11.48 9.29 14.50
CA GLN A 28 -11.14 8.72 15.82
C GLN A 28 -11.90 7.42 16.11
N LEU A 29 -13.19 7.38 15.76
CA LEU A 29 -14.04 6.22 15.96
C LEU A 29 -13.69 5.06 15.00
N TYR A 30 -13.40 5.33 13.74
CA TYR A 30 -12.91 4.31 12.80
C TYR A 30 -11.54 3.77 13.20
N ALA A 31 -10.62 4.65 13.64
CA ALA A 31 -9.33 4.24 14.17
C ALA A 31 -9.52 3.28 15.36
N ARG A 32 -10.36 3.67 16.33
CA ARG A 32 -10.67 2.82 17.47
C ARG A 32 -11.34 1.50 17.08
N ALA A 33 -12.27 1.53 16.12
CA ALA A 33 -12.90 0.31 15.60
C ALA A 33 -11.87 -0.64 14.97
N SER A 34 -10.93 -0.11 14.19
CA SER A 34 -9.87 -0.89 13.53
C SER A 34 -8.85 -1.47 14.53
N GLU A 35 -8.59 -0.78 15.65
CA GLU A 35 -7.76 -1.31 16.73
C GLU A 35 -8.45 -2.45 17.49
N LEU A 36 -9.74 -2.28 17.79
CA LEU A 36 -10.53 -3.28 18.53
C LEU A 36 -10.84 -4.52 17.68
N ASN A 37 -11.00 -4.34 16.37
CA ASN A 37 -11.21 -5.41 15.42
C ASN A 37 -10.36 -5.22 14.15
N PRO A 38 -9.09 -5.66 14.16
CA PRO A 38 -8.19 -5.52 13.01
C PRO A 38 -8.62 -6.28 11.75
N GLN A 39 -9.58 -7.20 11.86
CA GLN A 39 -10.13 -7.97 10.74
C GLN A 39 -11.36 -7.31 10.09
N ASP A 40 -11.72 -6.10 10.52
CA ASP A 40 -12.83 -5.34 9.94
C ASP A 40 -12.35 -4.41 8.81
N ALA A 41 -12.54 -4.85 7.57
CA ALA A 41 -12.17 -4.06 6.39
C ALA A 41 -12.90 -2.71 6.32
N HIS A 42 -14.16 -2.64 6.79
CA HIS A 42 -14.92 -1.39 6.77
C HIS A 42 -14.39 -0.38 7.79
N ALA A 43 -13.89 -0.84 8.93
CA ALA A 43 -13.23 0.03 9.90
C ALA A 43 -11.97 0.68 9.30
N TRP A 44 -11.12 -0.13 8.65
CA TRP A 44 -9.91 0.34 7.96
C TRP A 44 -10.22 1.29 6.80
N GLN A 45 -11.19 0.94 5.96
CA GLN A 45 -11.61 1.80 4.85
C GLN A 45 -12.18 3.12 5.35
N GLY A 46 -13.03 3.09 6.39
CA GLY A 46 -13.58 4.29 7.00
C GLY A 46 -12.51 5.18 7.61
N ARG A 47 -11.50 4.59 8.26
CA ARG A 47 -10.31 5.30 8.76
C ARG A 47 -9.57 5.98 7.62
N ALA A 48 -9.34 5.27 6.51
CA ALA A 48 -8.68 5.81 5.33
C ALA A 48 -9.43 7.02 4.74
N GLU A 49 -10.74 6.88 4.56
CA GLU A 49 -11.60 7.89 3.94
C GLU A 49 -11.79 9.15 4.79
N THR A 50 -11.57 9.03 6.11
CA THR A 50 -11.69 10.15 7.06
C THR A 50 -10.34 10.71 7.49
N ALA A 51 -9.23 10.03 7.20
CA ALA A 51 -7.89 10.50 7.48
C ALA A 51 -7.62 11.88 6.87
N THR A 52 -6.81 12.68 7.58
CA THR A 52 -6.35 14.00 7.16
C THR A 52 -4.99 13.94 6.46
N ASN A 53 -4.30 12.81 6.57
CA ASN A 53 -3.00 12.55 5.96
C ASN A 53 -3.12 11.45 4.88
N SER A 54 -2.61 11.73 3.68
CA SER A 54 -2.56 10.79 2.56
C SER A 54 -1.75 9.52 2.86
N ASP A 55 -0.67 9.62 3.64
CA ASP A 55 0.17 8.46 3.98
C ASP A 55 -0.57 7.50 4.90
N GLU A 56 -1.31 8.06 5.88
CA GLU A 56 -2.15 7.27 6.77
C GLU A 56 -3.36 6.69 6.05
N ALA A 57 -3.96 7.45 5.13
CA ALA A 57 -5.03 6.95 4.27
C ALA A 57 -4.53 5.76 3.43
N LEU A 58 -3.35 5.88 2.83
CA LEU A 58 -2.72 4.83 2.03
C LEU A 58 -2.52 3.55 2.84
N VAL A 59 -1.93 3.64 4.03
CA VAL A 59 -1.74 2.47 4.90
C VAL A 59 -3.08 1.87 5.30
N SER A 60 -4.06 2.70 5.70
CA SER A 60 -5.40 2.21 6.07
C SER A 60 -6.12 1.54 4.90
N TYR A 61 -5.98 2.05 3.67
CA TYR A 61 -6.46 1.39 2.45
C TYR A 61 -5.73 0.07 2.18
N ALA A 62 -4.43 -0.02 2.47
CA ALA A 62 -3.66 -1.25 2.35
C ALA A 62 -4.19 -2.35 3.28
N TYR A 63 -4.44 -2.03 4.56
CA TYR A 63 -5.07 -2.96 5.50
C TYR A 63 -6.46 -3.39 5.04
N ALA A 64 -7.31 -2.45 4.60
CA ALA A 64 -8.63 -2.80 4.08
C ALA A 64 -8.54 -3.73 2.85
N ALA A 65 -7.69 -3.39 1.87
CA ALA A 65 -7.54 -4.16 0.64
C ALA A 65 -6.95 -5.57 0.85
N ALA A 66 -6.11 -5.74 1.88
CA ALA A 66 -5.60 -7.05 2.25
C ALA A 66 -6.70 -7.98 2.79
N LEU A 67 -7.72 -7.41 3.44
CA LEU A 67 -8.87 -8.15 3.98
C LEU A 67 -9.94 -8.46 2.93
N THR A 68 -10.07 -7.62 1.90
CA THR A 68 -11.05 -7.77 0.80
C THR A 68 -10.38 -7.71 -0.58
N PRO A 69 -9.56 -8.71 -0.94
CA PRO A 69 -8.78 -8.70 -2.19
C PRO A 69 -9.62 -8.65 -3.47
N GLU A 70 -10.89 -9.04 -3.40
CA GLU A 70 -11.85 -9.00 -4.51
C GLU A 70 -12.48 -7.62 -4.75
N ASP A 71 -12.33 -6.66 -3.82
CA ASP A 71 -12.89 -5.31 -3.93
C ASP A 71 -12.07 -4.47 -4.93
N GLN A 72 -12.49 -4.53 -6.19
CA GLN A 72 -11.85 -3.81 -7.30
C GLN A 72 -11.87 -2.28 -7.15
N PRO A 73 -12.97 -1.62 -6.71
CA PRO A 73 -12.95 -0.21 -6.35
C PRO A 73 -11.88 0.16 -5.31
N LEU A 74 -11.78 -0.60 -4.21
CA LEU A 74 -10.80 -0.36 -3.15
C LEU A 74 -9.36 -0.55 -3.66
N ALA A 75 -9.12 -1.64 -4.40
CA ALA A 75 -7.84 -1.90 -5.05
C ALA A 75 -7.38 -0.72 -5.92
N ARG A 76 -8.26 -0.20 -6.79
CA ARG A 76 -7.94 0.96 -7.64
C ARG A 76 -7.64 2.22 -6.84
N THR A 77 -8.35 2.43 -5.74
CA THR A 77 -8.13 3.59 -4.84
C THR A 77 -6.75 3.51 -4.18
N LEU A 78 -6.37 2.32 -3.71
CA LEU A 78 -5.04 2.09 -3.16
C LEU A 78 -3.96 2.28 -4.24
N ASP A 79 -4.12 1.70 -5.42
CA ASP A 79 -3.15 1.81 -6.52
C ASP A 79 -2.93 3.28 -6.93
N ALA A 80 -4.01 4.08 -6.99
CA ALA A 80 -3.91 5.52 -7.24
C ALA A 80 -3.16 6.27 -6.13
N SER A 81 -3.41 5.90 -4.87
CA SER A 81 -2.72 6.50 -3.70
C SER A 81 -1.22 6.19 -3.71
N ILE A 82 -0.86 4.94 -4.06
CA ILE A 82 0.53 4.50 -4.22
C ILE A 82 1.22 5.27 -5.35
N ALA A 83 0.58 5.34 -6.52
CA ALA A 83 1.14 6.04 -7.69
C ALA A 83 1.38 7.53 -7.39
N HIS A 84 0.40 8.19 -6.74
CA HIS A 84 0.53 9.57 -6.31
C HIS A 84 1.71 9.74 -5.35
N ARG A 85 1.79 8.89 -4.31
CA ARG A 85 2.86 9.01 -3.30
C ARG A 85 4.23 8.83 -3.91
N ILE A 86 4.43 7.81 -4.74
CA ILE A 86 5.71 7.52 -5.41
C ILE A 86 6.14 8.68 -6.31
N THR A 87 5.20 9.24 -7.08
CA THR A 87 5.46 10.34 -8.01
C THR A 87 5.93 11.60 -7.28
N ASP A 88 5.28 11.94 -6.18
CA ASP A 88 5.55 13.15 -5.41
C ASP A 88 6.75 13.02 -4.46
N SER A 89 7.39 11.86 -4.40
CA SER A 89 8.48 11.60 -3.46
C SER A 89 9.78 12.25 -3.88
N ALA A 90 10.43 12.91 -2.91
CA ALA A 90 11.77 13.49 -3.02
C ALA A 90 12.78 12.70 -2.17
N LYS A 91 14.07 13.03 -2.30
CA LYS A 91 15.15 12.32 -1.58
C LYS A 91 14.97 12.29 -0.06
N GLY A 92 14.39 13.34 0.53
CA GLY A 92 14.09 13.39 1.97
C GLY A 92 13.09 12.32 2.42
N ASP A 93 12.25 11.82 1.50
CA ASP A 93 11.18 10.87 1.79
C ASP A 93 11.64 9.41 1.81
N VAL A 94 12.92 9.13 1.52
CA VAL A 94 13.44 7.76 1.47
C VAL A 94 13.07 6.94 2.73
N PRO A 95 13.21 7.45 3.97
CA PRO A 95 12.79 6.71 5.17
C PRO A 95 11.27 6.42 5.21
N LEU A 96 10.45 7.36 4.74
CA LEU A 96 9.00 7.20 4.70
C LEU A 96 8.58 6.19 3.62
N LEU A 97 9.20 6.22 2.44
CA LEU A 97 8.98 5.23 1.40
C LEU A 97 9.31 3.82 1.87
N LEU A 98 10.43 3.65 2.58
CA LEU A 98 10.80 2.37 3.18
C LEU A 98 9.72 1.91 4.17
N ALA A 99 9.25 2.80 5.05
CA ALA A 99 8.23 2.46 6.02
C ALA A 99 6.90 2.07 5.34
N LEU A 100 6.42 2.85 4.36
CA LEU A 100 5.20 2.51 3.61
C LEU A 100 5.33 1.17 2.88
N GLY A 101 6.46 0.91 2.22
CA GLY A 101 6.71 -0.39 1.59
C GLY A 101 6.70 -1.55 2.61
N GLN A 102 7.24 -1.33 3.82
CA GLN A 102 7.20 -2.31 4.91
C GLN A 102 5.76 -2.60 5.35
N GLU A 103 4.93 -1.58 5.61
CA GLU A 103 3.53 -1.78 6.01
C GLU A 103 2.78 -2.62 4.96
N LEU A 104 2.97 -2.32 3.67
CA LEU A 104 2.33 -3.06 2.58
C LEU A 104 2.80 -4.52 2.53
N ALA A 105 4.10 -4.76 2.70
CA ALA A 105 4.64 -6.12 2.73
C ALA A 105 4.13 -6.91 3.94
N GLU A 106 3.97 -6.27 5.10
CA GLU A 106 3.47 -6.89 6.33
C GLU A 106 2.01 -7.36 6.20
N VAL A 107 1.18 -6.65 5.44
CA VAL A 107 -0.19 -7.07 5.13
C VAL A 107 -0.28 -7.99 3.90
N GLY A 108 0.85 -8.47 3.40
CA GLY A 108 0.91 -9.41 2.27
C GLY A 108 0.75 -8.77 0.89
N LEU A 109 0.73 -7.44 0.78
CA LEU A 109 0.66 -6.71 -0.48
C LEU A 109 2.05 -6.47 -1.08
N THR A 110 2.84 -7.54 -1.22
CA THR A 110 4.24 -7.51 -1.66
C THR A 110 4.44 -6.92 -3.05
N GLU A 111 3.56 -7.23 -4.00
CA GLU A 111 3.56 -6.66 -5.35
C GLU A 111 3.41 -5.13 -5.35
N ARG A 112 2.63 -4.59 -4.40
CA ARG A 112 2.42 -3.15 -4.22
C ARG A 112 3.49 -2.49 -3.37
N ALA A 113 4.21 -3.26 -2.54
CA ALA A 113 5.34 -2.79 -1.74
C ALA A 113 6.59 -2.51 -2.59
N GLY A 114 6.88 -3.35 -3.58
CA GLY A 114 8.06 -3.24 -4.45
C GLY A 114 8.33 -1.84 -5.01
N PRO A 115 7.32 -1.16 -5.60
CA PRO A 115 7.46 0.20 -6.12
C PRO A 115 7.95 1.24 -5.11
N PHE A 116 7.62 1.11 -3.81
CA PHE A 116 8.14 2.00 -2.77
C PHE A 116 9.64 1.81 -2.57
N PHE A 117 10.09 0.56 -2.47
CA PHE A 117 11.51 0.23 -2.31
C PHE A 117 12.32 0.62 -3.54
N GLN A 118 11.76 0.43 -4.74
CA GLN A 118 12.40 0.85 -5.98
C GLN A 118 12.56 2.37 -6.00
N ARG A 119 11.49 3.12 -5.71
CA ARG A 119 11.55 4.58 -5.66
C ARG A 119 12.56 5.07 -4.62
N ALA A 120 12.62 4.44 -3.46
CA ALA A 120 13.60 4.75 -2.43
C ALA A 120 15.05 4.52 -2.91
N ALA A 121 15.33 3.41 -3.60
CA ALA A 121 16.64 3.12 -4.17
C ALA A 121 17.03 4.06 -5.33
N ASP A 122 16.05 4.55 -6.10
CA ASP A 122 16.29 5.52 -7.17
C ASP A 122 16.67 6.89 -6.61
N LEU A 123 16.00 7.30 -5.52
CA LEU A 123 16.25 8.56 -4.82
C LEU A 123 17.54 8.53 -3.99
N ASP A 124 17.89 7.38 -3.43
CA ASP A 124 19.15 7.13 -2.75
C ASP A 124 19.72 5.74 -3.12
N ARG A 125 20.66 5.74 -4.07
CA ARG A 125 21.33 4.54 -4.56
C ARG A 125 22.18 3.82 -3.50
N SER A 126 22.48 4.49 -2.38
CA SER A 126 23.22 3.94 -1.25
C SER A 126 22.32 3.40 -0.14
N SER A 127 20.99 3.48 -0.31
CA SER A 127 20.04 2.96 0.68
C SER A 127 20.14 1.44 0.78
N THR A 128 20.89 0.98 1.80
CA THR A 128 21.09 -0.45 2.07
C THR A 128 19.75 -1.13 2.35
N ASP A 129 18.86 -0.47 3.10
CA ASP A 129 17.53 -0.99 3.40
C ASP A 129 16.69 -1.19 2.14
N ALA A 130 16.66 -0.23 1.22
CA ALA A 130 15.90 -0.34 -0.02
C ALA A 130 16.37 -1.53 -0.86
N LEU A 131 17.69 -1.69 -0.97
CA LEU A 131 18.32 -2.78 -1.74
C LEU A 131 18.04 -4.15 -1.10
N VAL A 132 18.09 -4.27 0.22
CA VAL A 132 17.78 -5.52 0.93
C VAL A 132 16.30 -5.89 0.75
N TRP A 133 15.38 -4.93 0.83
CA TRP A 133 13.96 -5.19 0.60
C TRP A 133 13.68 -5.59 -0.86
N LEU A 134 14.28 -4.90 -1.84
CA LEU A 134 14.18 -5.30 -3.26
C LEU A 134 14.69 -6.72 -3.49
N ALA A 135 15.82 -7.09 -2.89
CA ALA A 135 16.34 -8.46 -2.97
C ALA A 135 15.37 -9.50 -2.37
N GLY A 136 14.65 -9.16 -1.31
CA GLY A 136 13.67 -10.06 -0.68
C GLY A 136 12.41 -10.28 -1.52
N LEU A 137 12.04 -9.32 -2.36
CA LEU A 137 10.88 -9.40 -3.25
C LEU A 137 11.20 -9.94 -4.65
N GLU A 138 12.48 -9.98 -5.01
CA GLU A 138 12.94 -10.40 -6.33
C GLU A 138 12.92 -11.93 -6.49
N GLN A 139 12.37 -12.40 -7.60
CA GLN A 139 12.29 -13.84 -7.94
C GLN A 139 13.49 -14.28 -8.77
N ASP A 140 14.08 -13.38 -9.55
CA ASP A 140 15.27 -13.65 -10.34
C ASP A 140 16.51 -13.68 -9.42
N LYS A 141 17.13 -14.85 -9.31
CA LYS A 141 18.30 -15.06 -8.45
C LYS A 141 19.49 -14.18 -8.82
N GLU A 142 19.66 -13.84 -10.10
CA GLU A 142 20.76 -12.98 -10.55
C GLU A 142 20.53 -11.54 -10.08
N LYS A 143 19.31 -11.02 -10.30
CA LYS A 143 18.93 -9.67 -9.81
C LYS A 143 18.93 -9.59 -8.29
N GLN A 144 18.43 -10.63 -7.62
CA GLN A 144 18.50 -10.74 -6.16
C GLN A 144 19.95 -10.66 -5.68
N THR A 145 20.87 -11.39 -6.34
CA THR A 145 22.30 -11.34 -6.03
C THR A 145 22.90 -9.95 -6.29
N ASP A 146 22.51 -9.27 -7.37
CA ASP A 146 22.94 -7.89 -7.66
C ASP A 146 22.55 -6.93 -6.52
N TYR A 147 21.27 -6.93 -6.12
CA TYR A 147 20.79 -6.08 -5.04
C TYR A 147 21.54 -6.34 -3.72
N LEU A 148 21.76 -7.60 -3.35
CA LEU A 148 22.48 -7.98 -2.13
C LEU A 148 23.95 -7.54 -2.18
N ASN A 149 24.62 -7.70 -3.33
CA ASN A 149 25.99 -7.26 -3.50
C ASN A 149 26.10 -5.73 -3.40
N ARG A 150 25.16 -4.98 -4.01
CA ARG A 150 25.12 -3.52 -3.90
C ARG A 150 24.86 -3.05 -2.47
N ALA A 151 24.00 -3.76 -1.74
CA ALA A 151 23.77 -3.49 -0.32
C ALA A 151 25.06 -3.69 0.51
N LEU A 152 25.79 -4.79 0.26
CA LEU A 152 27.05 -5.09 0.94
C LEU A 152 28.20 -4.16 0.53
N ALA A 153 28.20 -3.66 -0.70
CA ALA A 153 29.16 -2.65 -1.14
C ALA A 153 29.00 -1.34 -0.34
N THR A 154 27.77 -1.01 0.07
CA THR A 154 27.49 0.17 0.89
C THR A 154 27.68 -0.11 2.38
N ASN A 155 27.17 -1.22 2.88
CA ASN A 155 27.33 -1.67 4.26
C ASN A 155 27.80 -3.13 4.32
N PRO A 156 29.13 -3.37 4.36
CA PRO A 156 29.70 -4.72 4.39
C PRO A 156 29.29 -5.55 5.61
N ARG A 157 28.75 -4.91 6.66
CA ARG A 157 28.34 -5.55 7.92
C ARG A 157 26.83 -5.78 8.00
N ASP A 158 26.05 -5.46 6.98
CA ASP A 158 24.61 -5.75 7.02
C ASP A 158 24.38 -7.26 7.14
N ALA A 159 23.67 -7.68 8.20
CA ALA A 159 23.44 -9.08 8.50
C ALA A 159 22.40 -9.71 7.56
N ARG A 160 21.37 -8.94 7.17
CA ARG A 160 20.29 -9.40 6.28
C ARG A 160 20.82 -9.65 4.88
N ALA A 161 21.62 -8.72 4.35
CA ALA A 161 22.21 -8.86 3.03
C ALA A 161 23.15 -10.07 2.93
N ARG A 162 23.98 -10.32 3.97
CA ARG A 162 24.84 -11.52 4.05
C ARG A 162 24.02 -12.80 4.14
N ALA A 163 22.99 -12.83 4.99
CA ALA A 163 22.11 -13.98 5.13
C ALA A 163 21.39 -14.30 3.81
N GLY A 164 20.87 -13.28 3.10
CA GLY A 164 20.26 -13.42 1.79
C GLY A 164 21.23 -14.03 0.77
N LEU A 165 22.47 -13.56 0.72
CA LEU A 165 23.47 -14.06 -0.24
C LEU A 165 23.80 -15.55 0.00
N LEU A 166 23.90 -15.97 1.27
CA LEU A 166 24.10 -17.36 1.65
C LEU A 166 22.92 -18.26 1.26
N ALA A 167 21.69 -17.73 1.33
CA ALA A 167 20.50 -18.48 0.93
C ALA A 167 20.43 -18.68 -0.60
N VAL A 168 20.86 -17.69 -1.39
CA VAL A 168 20.89 -17.79 -2.87
C VAL A 168 22.01 -18.71 -3.35
N ARG A 169 23.17 -18.68 -2.68
CA ARG A 169 24.33 -19.52 -2.98
C ARG A 169 24.67 -20.42 -1.79
N PRO A 170 23.98 -21.56 -1.61
CA PRO A 170 24.38 -22.51 -0.58
C PRO A 170 25.83 -22.96 -0.81
N PRO A 171 26.61 -23.23 0.25
CA PRO A 171 27.98 -23.70 0.09
C PRO A 171 27.97 -24.93 -0.81
N SER A 172 28.83 -24.92 -1.83
CA SER A 172 29.04 -26.09 -2.70
C SER A 172 29.30 -27.29 -1.80
N SER A 173 28.54 -28.36 -2.00
CA SER A 173 28.70 -29.63 -1.28
C SER A 173 30.19 -29.95 -1.15
N PRO A 174 30.69 -30.33 0.05
CA PRO A 174 32.07 -30.75 0.18
C PRO A 174 32.35 -31.84 -0.87
N PRO A 175 33.52 -31.83 -1.53
CA PRO A 175 33.86 -32.85 -2.52
C PRO A 175 33.62 -34.23 -1.90
N PRO A 176 33.03 -35.18 -2.64
CA PRO A 176 32.69 -36.48 -2.08
C PRO A 176 33.94 -37.07 -1.45
N ALA A 177 33.94 -37.15 -0.13
CA ALA A 177 34.99 -37.82 0.61
C ALA A 177 35.09 -39.24 0.05
N ALA A 178 36.30 -39.60 -0.35
CA ALA A 178 36.63 -40.87 -0.93
C ALA A 178 35.96 -42.02 -0.15
N VAL A 179 35.37 -42.91 -0.93
CA VAL A 179 34.97 -44.29 -0.62
C VAL A 179 35.64 -44.82 0.64
N GLN A 180 34.87 -44.96 1.72
CA GLN A 180 35.05 -46.10 2.63
C GLN A 180 33.73 -46.86 2.70
N THR A 181 33.73 -47.94 1.94
CA THR A 181 32.81 -49.06 2.03
C THR A 181 32.65 -49.51 3.48
N SER A 182 31.43 -49.48 3.98
CA SER A 182 30.97 -50.32 5.08
C SER A 182 29.48 -50.57 4.88
N SER A 183 29.21 -51.42 3.90
CA SER A 183 27.94 -52.11 3.71
C SER A 183 27.72 -53.05 4.90
N ALA A 184 26.73 -52.76 5.74
CA ALA A 184 25.79 -53.72 6.31
C ALA A 184 24.91 -53.03 7.34
N SER A 185 23.63 -53.41 7.37
CA SER A 185 22.67 -53.08 8.42
C SER A 185 22.02 -51.68 8.29
N ARG A 186 20.98 -51.60 7.45
CA ARG A 186 19.59 -51.81 7.91
C ARG A 186 18.61 -51.48 6.78
N LEU A 187 18.26 -52.54 6.02
CA LEU A 187 16.90 -52.67 5.51
C LEU A 187 15.98 -52.90 6.71
N ALA A 188 15.13 -51.93 7.04
CA ALA A 188 13.79 -52.12 7.62
C ALA A 188 13.24 -50.76 8.06
N ALA A 189 12.53 -50.07 7.15
CA ALA A 189 11.39 -49.19 7.44
C ALA A 189 11.05 -48.37 6.17
N SER A 190 10.48 -49.04 5.17
CA SER A 190 9.89 -48.40 3.99
C SER A 190 8.40 -48.69 3.98
N THR A 191 7.66 -47.98 4.83
CA THR A 191 6.19 -47.87 4.73
C THR A 191 5.73 -46.62 5.49
N ALA A 192 5.89 -45.44 4.88
CA ALA A 192 5.12 -44.24 5.20
C ALA A 192 5.47 -43.11 4.22
N ALA A 193 5.10 -43.26 2.95
CA ALA A 193 5.18 -42.16 1.98
C ALA A 193 3.87 -42.11 1.19
N SER A 194 2.87 -41.39 1.72
CA SER A 194 1.73 -40.87 0.95
C SER A 194 0.88 -39.79 1.66
N SER A 195 1.30 -39.19 2.78
CA SER A 195 0.50 -38.14 3.47
C SER A 195 1.12 -36.73 3.48
N VAL A 196 2.20 -36.48 2.73
CA VAL A 196 2.98 -35.23 2.86
C VAL A 196 2.51 -34.08 1.94
N ILE A 197 1.71 -34.35 0.90
CA ILE A 197 1.34 -33.30 -0.08
C ILE A 197 0.09 -32.50 0.35
N ALA A 198 -0.71 -32.98 1.31
CA ALA A 198 -1.89 -32.26 1.80
C ALA A 198 -1.63 -31.33 3.01
N ASN A 199 -0.47 -31.45 3.68
CA ASN A 199 -0.18 -30.68 4.90
C ASN A 199 0.61 -29.39 4.66
N ALA A 200 1.22 -29.22 3.48
CA ALA A 200 1.95 -28.00 3.14
C ALA A 200 1.03 -26.80 2.90
N SER A 201 -0.14 -27.00 2.29
CA SER A 201 -1.11 -25.93 1.99
C SER A 201 -1.90 -25.45 3.22
N THR A 202 -2.07 -26.31 4.22
CA THR A 202 -2.72 -25.97 5.50
C THR A 202 -1.77 -25.20 6.42
N ALA A 203 -0.46 -25.54 6.38
CA ALA A 203 0.57 -24.81 7.11
C ALA A 203 0.78 -23.40 6.55
N GLU A 204 0.75 -23.23 5.22
CA GLU A 204 0.89 -21.93 4.56
C GLU A 204 -0.33 -21.02 4.79
N ARG A 205 -1.55 -21.59 4.84
CA ARG A 205 -2.77 -20.85 5.24
C ARG A 205 -2.79 -20.48 6.72
N ALA A 206 -2.32 -21.37 7.61
CA ALA A 206 -2.21 -21.07 9.03
C ALA A 206 -1.13 -20.01 9.31
N GLN A 207 -0.06 -19.97 8.51
CA GLN A 207 1.00 -18.98 8.62
C GLN A 207 0.57 -17.59 8.09
N ASN A 208 -0.24 -17.54 7.03
CA ASN A 208 -0.86 -16.30 6.56
C ASN A 208 -1.94 -15.76 7.53
N GLN A 209 -2.70 -16.63 8.20
CA GLN A 209 -3.64 -16.22 9.25
C GLN A 209 -2.93 -15.81 10.55
N ALA A 210 -1.79 -16.41 10.88
CA ALA A 210 -0.96 -16.00 12.01
C ALA A 210 -0.24 -14.65 11.76
N ALA A 211 0.10 -14.34 10.51
CA ALA A 211 0.60 -13.01 10.11
C ALA A 211 -0.49 -11.94 10.29
N ALA A 212 -1.74 -12.23 9.92
CA ALA A 212 -2.88 -11.35 10.15
C ALA A 212 -3.22 -11.15 11.65
N ALA A 213 -2.98 -12.17 12.48
CA ALA A 213 -3.14 -12.07 13.93
C ALA A 213 -2.00 -11.28 14.60
N ASN A 214 -0.76 -11.44 14.13
CA ASN A 214 0.42 -10.70 14.64
C ASN A 214 0.44 -9.22 14.23
N ALA A 215 -0.19 -8.85 13.11
CA ALA A 215 -0.37 -7.45 12.69
C ALA A 215 -1.05 -6.61 13.78
N SER A 216 -2.01 -7.19 14.51
CA SER A 216 -2.79 -6.56 15.59
C SER A 216 -1.96 -5.96 16.73
N SER A 217 -0.78 -6.52 17.03
CA SER A 217 0.07 -6.09 18.16
C SER A 217 1.20 -5.13 17.74
N GLN A 218 1.36 -4.85 16.45
CA GLN A 218 2.44 -4.02 15.90
C GLN A 218 1.97 -2.74 15.18
N LEU A 219 0.65 -2.60 14.97
CA LEU A 219 0.00 -1.48 14.27
C LEU A 219 0.23 -0.09 14.89
N GLU A 220 0.17 0.04 16.22
CA GLU A 220 0.42 1.33 16.89
C GLU A 220 1.89 1.76 16.77
N PRO A 221 2.89 0.89 17.03
CA PRO A 221 4.29 1.20 16.74
C PRO A 221 4.55 1.62 15.30
N SER A 222 3.83 1.04 14.34
CA SER A 222 4.06 1.25 12.90
C SER A 222 3.52 2.60 12.42
N MET A 223 2.27 2.92 12.76
CA MET A 223 1.65 4.22 12.47
C MET A 223 2.29 5.37 13.26
N GLU A 224 2.66 5.14 14.51
CA GLU A 224 3.41 6.11 15.31
C GLU A 224 4.82 6.33 14.74
N ARG A 225 5.47 5.28 14.24
CA ARG A 225 6.74 5.40 13.51
C ARG A 225 6.57 6.26 12.26
N LEU A 226 5.51 6.07 11.47
CA LEU A 226 5.22 6.92 10.31
C LEU A 226 5.00 8.38 10.71
N ARG A 227 4.23 8.64 11.77
CA ARG A 227 4.02 10.00 12.31
C ARG A 227 5.32 10.64 12.77
N ARG A 228 6.18 9.89 13.46
CA ARG A 228 7.49 10.37 13.93
C ARG A 228 8.44 10.66 12.77
N LEU A 229 8.54 9.75 11.80
CA LEU A 229 9.35 9.95 10.61
C LEU A 229 8.92 11.23 9.89
N ARG A 230 7.61 11.46 9.76
CA ARG A 230 7.08 12.70 9.20
C ARG A 230 7.43 13.93 10.03
N ALA A 231 7.18 13.90 11.34
CA ALA A 231 7.46 15.02 12.23
C ALA A 231 8.95 15.39 12.26
N SER A 232 9.83 14.43 11.97
CA SER A 232 11.27 14.63 11.88
C SER A 232 11.78 15.16 10.53
N MET A 233 10.95 15.20 9.49
CA MET A 233 11.35 15.70 8.18
C MET A 233 11.24 17.24 8.11
N PRO A 234 12.27 17.93 7.59
CA PRO A 234 12.20 19.38 7.43
C PRO A 234 11.09 19.72 6.44
N THR A 235 10.09 20.47 6.91
CA THR A 235 9.09 21.13 6.07
C THR A 235 9.73 22.33 5.38
N GLU A 236 10.78 22.11 4.60
CA GLU A 236 11.28 23.18 3.73
C GLU A 236 10.40 23.14 2.47
N PRO A 237 9.47 24.10 2.28
CA PRO A 237 8.86 24.23 0.96
C PRO A 237 10.00 24.43 -0.02
N PRO A 238 9.96 23.83 -1.23
CA PRO A 238 10.99 24.09 -2.21
C PRO A 238 11.10 25.61 -2.35
N SER A 239 12.27 26.14 -1.99
CA SER A 239 12.65 27.53 -2.22
C SER A 239 12.51 27.78 -3.71
N ARG A 240 11.31 28.15 -4.15
CA ARG A 240 11.08 28.63 -5.49
C ARG A 240 12.03 29.83 -5.63
N PRO A 241 12.94 29.83 -6.61
CA PRO A 241 13.68 31.03 -6.91
C PRO A 241 12.67 32.14 -7.09
N ALA A 242 12.87 33.26 -6.38
CA ALA A 242 12.04 34.43 -6.52
C ALA A 242 11.87 34.71 -8.02
N PRO A 243 10.63 34.81 -8.53
CA PRO A 243 10.44 35.13 -9.93
C PRO A 243 11.12 36.47 -10.17
N ALA A 244 12.02 36.52 -11.16
CA ALA A 244 12.52 37.76 -11.72
C ALA A 244 11.32 38.69 -12.01
N PRO A 245 11.46 40.02 -11.93
CA PRO A 245 10.37 40.94 -12.23
C PRO A 245 9.99 40.81 -13.71
N VAL A 246 9.07 39.90 -14.00
CA VAL A 246 8.45 39.77 -15.31
C VAL A 246 7.38 40.85 -15.40
N ALA A 247 7.52 41.71 -16.40
CA ALA A 247 6.55 42.72 -16.77
C ALA A 247 5.12 42.15 -16.73
N GLN A 248 4.24 42.89 -16.05
CA GLN A 248 2.81 42.61 -15.99
C GLN A 248 2.23 42.52 -17.40
N MET A 249 1.99 41.29 -17.86
CA MET A 249 1.11 41.01 -18.99
C MET A 249 -0.11 40.30 -18.41
N GLN A 250 -1.17 41.08 -18.22
CA GLN A 250 -2.47 40.63 -17.74
C GLN A 250 -3.03 39.59 -18.72
N ALA A 251 -3.03 38.32 -18.32
CA ALA A 251 -3.83 37.28 -18.95
C ALA A 251 -5.01 36.97 -18.03
N SER A 252 -6.13 37.65 -18.28
CA SER A 252 -7.44 37.33 -17.72
C SER A 252 -7.89 35.96 -18.22
N ALA A 253 -8.00 34.97 -17.34
CA ALA A 253 -8.67 33.71 -17.63
C ALA A 253 -10.19 33.97 -17.77
N PRO A 254 -10.85 33.54 -18.85
CA PRO A 254 -12.29 33.67 -18.96
C PRO A 254 -12.97 32.65 -18.05
N THR A 255 -13.70 33.15 -17.05
CA THR A 255 -14.64 32.37 -16.23
C THR A 255 -15.72 31.76 -17.13
N ASN A 256 -15.64 30.44 -17.34
CA ASN A 256 -16.41 29.65 -18.31
C ASN A 256 -17.90 29.41 -17.93
N ASP A 257 -18.44 30.10 -16.93
CA ASP A 257 -19.79 29.87 -16.39
C ASP A 257 -20.89 30.44 -17.30
N LYS A 258 -20.64 31.56 -17.99
CA LYS A 258 -21.64 32.19 -18.87
C LYS A 258 -21.90 31.39 -20.16
N TRP A 259 -20.88 30.77 -20.73
CA TRP A 259 -21.01 30.01 -21.98
C TRP A 259 -21.82 28.72 -21.75
N LEU A 260 -21.58 28.05 -20.61
CA LEU A 260 -22.32 26.84 -20.24
C LEU A 260 -23.82 27.11 -20.05
N ARG A 261 -24.18 28.24 -19.43
CA ARG A 261 -25.59 28.66 -19.25
C ARG A 261 -26.29 28.98 -20.57
N ILE A 262 -25.59 29.61 -21.52
CA ILE A 262 -26.15 29.90 -22.85
C ILE A 262 -26.41 28.59 -23.62
N VAL A 263 -25.46 27.65 -23.60
CA VAL A 263 -25.63 26.34 -24.25
C VAL A 263 -26.81 25.57 -23.65
N LEU A 264 -26.98 25.59 -22.33
CA LEU A 264 -28.09 24.93 -21.65
C LEU A 264 -29.45 25.53 -22.07
N LEU A 265 -29.55 26.86 -22.17
CA LEU A 265 -30.78 27.55 -22.59
C LEU A 265 -31.15 27.25 -24.05
N VAL A 266 -30.15 27.18 -24.95
CA VAL A 266 -30.38 26.84 -26.36
C VAL A 266 -30.89 25.40 -26.50
N LEU A 267 -30.29 24.44 -25.77
CA LEU A 267 -30.73 23.05 -25.76
C LEU A 267 -32.18 22.90 -25.23
N LEU A 268 -32.51 23.61 -24.15
CA LEU A 268 -33.86 23.60 -23.59
C LEU A 268 -34.90 24.15 -24.59
N GLY A 269 -34.59 25.26 -25.27
CA GLY A 269 -35.46 25.83 -26.29
C GLY A 269 -35.72 24.86 -27.46
N LEU A 270 -34.68 24.13 -27.89
CA LEU A 270 -34.78 23.15 -28.97
C LEU A 270 -35.70 21.97 -28.63
N VAL A 271 -35.64 21.47 -27.39
CA VAL A 271 -36.55 20.41 -26.91
C VAL A 271 -38.00 20.87 -26.94
N VAL A 272 -38.27 22.11 -26.52
CA VAL A 272 -39.63 22.68 -26.55
C VAL A 272 -40.14 22.79 -27.98
N VAL A 273 -39.33 23.29 -28.92
CA VAL A 273 -39.71 23.40 -30.33
C VAL A 273 -40.05 22.03 -30.93
N PHE A 274 -39.25 21.00 -30.64
CA PHE A 274 -39.53 19.64 -31.13
C PHE A 274 -40.80 19.04 -30.53
N ALA A 275 -41.09 19.30 -29.24
CA ALA A 275 -42.32 18.86 -28.62
C ALA A 275 -43.56 19.49 -29.29
N PHE A 276 -43.52 20.80 -29.57
CA PHE A 276 -44.59 21.49 -30.28
C PHE A 276 -44.73 21.04 -31.73
N ALA A 277 -43.63 20.84 -32.45
CA ALA A 277 -43.66 20.33 -33.82
C ALA A 277 -44.24 18.90 -33.88
N GLY A 278 -43.91 18.04 -32.91
CA GLY A 278 -44.47 16.68 -32.80
C GLY A 278 -45.97 16.69 -32.52
N ILE A 279 -46.43 17.55 -31.60
CA ILE A 279 -47.86 17.73 -31.29
C ILE A 279 -48.61 18.28 -32.51
N PHE A 280 -48.05 19.25 -33.23
CA PHE A 280 -48.65 19.80 -34.43
C PHE A 280 -48.77 18.75 -35.55
N LEU A 281 -47.77 17.88 -35.71
CA LEU A 281 -47.81 16.75 -36.65
C LEU A 281 -48.84 15.67 -36.28
N LEU A 282 -49.15 15.52 -34.99
CA LEU A 282 -50.19 14.60 -34.51
C LEU A 282 -51.61 15.15 -34.70
N LEU A 283 -51.78 16.47 -34.66
CA LEU A 283 -53.07 17.14 -34.86
C LEU A 283 -53.46 17.30 -36.34
N ASN A 284 -52.49 17.17 -37.26
CA ASN A 284 -52.70 17.38 -38.70
C ASN A 284 -52.79 16.06 -39.50
N LYS A 285 -53.15 14.96 -38.84
CA LYS A 285 -53.43 13.64 -39.44
C LYS A 285 -54.89 13.26 -39.31
#